data_AF-A0A3B5LSU0-F1
#
_entry.id   AF-A0A3B5LSU0-F1
#
_cell.length_a   1.000
_cell.length_b   1.000
_cell.length_c   1.000
_cell.angle_alpha   90.00
_cell.angle_beta   90.00
_cell.angle_gamma   90.00
#
_symmetry.space_group_name_H-M   'P 1'
#
loop_
_entity.id
_entity.type
_entity.pdbx_description
1 polymer ?
#
loop_
_entity_poly.entity_id
_entity_poly.type
_entity_poly.pdbx_seq_one_letter_code
_entity_poly.pdbx_strand_id
1 'polypeptide(L)'
;SLKMNKAVILLVALTLYCCIPELHASKLGCRCIKTTSTRVALGTVAKVEVTPPSGRCRRAERVIIKKNGSKVCISSDAGWFPEFLNKLNQ
;
A
#
# COMPACT_ATOMS: atom_id res chain seq x y z
N SER A 1 36.42 27.74 9.78
CA SER A 1 35.67 27.70 8.51
C SER A 1 35.77 26.29 7.95
N LEU A 2 34.71 25.48 8.02
CA LEU A 2 34.73 24.10 7.51
C LEU A 2 34.81 24.14 5.97
N LYS A 3 35.98 23.82 5.42
CA LYS A 3 36.20 23.78 3.96
C LYS A 3 35.75 22.43 3.43
N MET A 4 34.45 22.29 3.19
CA MET A 4 33.88 21.05 2.67
C MET A 4 34.20 20.92 1.18
N ASN A 5 34.83 19.81 0.80
CA ASN A 5 35.19 19.52 -0.59
C ASN A 5 33.93 19.44 -1.46
N LYS A 6 33.93 20.07 -2.63
CA LYS A 6 32.84 20.02 -3.60
C LYS A 6 32.41 18.58 -3.93
N ALA A 7 33.37 17.64 -4.00
CA ALA A 7 33.08 16.23 -4.21
C ALA A 7 32.33 15.61 -3.02
N VAL A 8 32.65 16.00 -1.78
CA VAL A 8 31.95 15.54 -0.58
C VAL A 8 30.52 16.08 -0.56
N ILE A 9 30.32 17.34 -0.95
CA ILE A 9 28.97 17.93 -1.07
C ILE A 9 28.14 17.17 -2.11
N LEU A 10 28.74 16.86 -3.27
CA LEU A 10 28.07 16.13 -4.34
C LEU A 10 27.66 14.71 -3.91
N LEU A 11 28.56 14.01 -3.20
CA LEU A 11 28.29 12.67 -2.66
C LEU A 11 27.16 12.68 -1.63
N VAL A 12 27.13 13.68 -0.75
CA VAL A 12 26.04 13.84 0.24
C VAL A 12 24.71 14.12 -0.46
N ALA A 13 24.69 14.99 -1.48
CA ALA A 13 23.47 15.27 -2.23
C ALA A 13 22.93 14.04 -2.97
N LEU A 14 23.80 13.26 -3.62
CA LEU A 14 23.44 12.02 -4.32
C LEU A 14 22.91 10.94 -3.36
N THR A 15 23.53 10.81 -2.19
CA THR A 15 23.06 9.85 -1.16
C THR A 15 21.73 10.27 -0.55
N LEU A 16 21.50 11.56 -0.29
CA LEU A 16 20.19 12.05 0.14
C LEU A 16 19.11 11.87 -0.93
N TYR A 17 19.46 12.06 -2.21
CA TYR A 17 18.53 11.89 -3.33
C TYR A 17 18.21 10.42 -3.63
N CYS A 18 19.18 9.52 -3.47
CA CYS A 18 19.01 8.09 -3.75
C CYS A 18 18.47 7.29 -2.54
N CYS A 19 18.78 7.73 -1.32
CA CYS A 19 18.52 6.94 -0.10
C CYS A 19 17.48 7.55 0.84
N ILE A 20 16.91 8.72 0.52
CA ILE A 20 15.67 9.18 1.15
C ILE A 20 14.55 8.84 0.18
N PRO A 21 14.01 7.60 0.20
CA PRO A 21 12.71 7.38 -0.44
C PRO A 21 11.75 8.37 0.22
N GLU A 22 10.98 9.04 -0.63
CA GLU A 22 9.98 10.06 -0.28
C GLU A 22 9.52 9.93 1.18
N LEU A 23 9.85 10.94 1.99
CA LEU A 23 9.24 11.15 3.29
C LEU A 23 7.78 11.60 3.07
N HIS A 24 7.02 10.80 2.32
CA HIS A 24 5.58 10.84 2.34
C HIS A 24 5.24 10.56 3.79
N ALA A 25 4.75 11.59 4.48
CA ALA A 25 4.14 11.56 5.80
C ALA A 25 2.95 10.58 5.78
N SER A 26 3.28 9.32 5.64
CA SER A 26 2.40 8.19 5.60
C SER A 26 2.05 7.99 7.04
N LYS A 27 0.84 8.41 7.43
CA LYS A 27 0.28 8.16 8.76
C LYS A 27 0.80 6.82 9.28
N LEU A 28 1.53 6.83 10.40
CA LEU A 28 2.06 5.61 11.01
C LEU A 28 0.92 4.58 11.09
N GLY A 29 1.15 3.39 10.55
CA GLY A 29 0.16 2.30 10.53
C GLY A 29 -0.41 1.97 9.15
N CYS A 30 -1.40 1.09 9.18
CA CYS A 30 -2.06 0.50 8.03
C CYS A 30 -2.87 1.50 7.20
N ARG A 31 -2.95 1.31 5.88
CA ARG A 31 -3.82 2.11 4.98
C ARG A 31 -5.30 1.91 5.31
N CYS A 32 -5.66 0.69 5.67
CA CYS A 32 -6.99 0.28 6.08
C CYS A 32 -7.15 0.48 7.58
N ILE A 33 -7.97 1.46 7.97
CA ILE A 33 -8.36 1.68 9.38
C ILE A 33 -9.63 0.89 9.69
N LYS A 34 -10.61 0.94 8.77
CA LYS A 34 -11.87 0.20 8.86
C LYS A 34 -11.89 -0.91 7.82
N THR A 35 -12.38 -2.07 8.20
CA THR A 35 -12.51 -3.25 7.34
C THR A 35 -13.94 -3.76 7.34
N THR A 36 -14.33 -4.47 6.29
CA THR A 36 -15.61 -5.17 6.20
C THR A 36 -15.40 -6.62 5.82
N SER A 37 -16.24 -7.50 6.35
CA SER A 37 -16.34 -8.91 5.94
C SER A 37 -17.47 -9.12 4.93
N THR A 38 -18.24 -8.08 4.61
CA THR A 38 -19.33 -8.14 3.64
C THR A 38 -18.80 -8.33 2.23
N ARG A 39 -19.42 -9.26 1.50
CA ARG A 39 -19.03 -9.58 0.12
C ARG A 39 -19.33 -8.40 -0.82
N VAL A 40 -18.37 -8.11 -1.70
CA VAL A 40 -18.54 -7.11 -2.77
C VAL A 40 -19.06 -7.79 -4.03
N ALA A 41 -19.96 -7.14 -4.77
CA ALA A 41 -20.45 -7.64 -6.04
C ALA A 41 -19.35 -7.62 -7.11
N LEU A 42 -19.07 -8.78 -7.73
CA LEU A 42 -18.00 -8.96 -8.73
C LEU A 42 -18.09 -7.94 -9.87
N GLY A 43 -19.29 -7.69 -10.41
CA GLY A 43 -19.49 -6.74 -11.52
C GLY A 43 -19.13 -5.28 -11.22
N THR A 44 -18.96 -4.94 -9.94
CA THR A 44 -18.58 -3.58 -9.49
C THR A 44 -17.07 -3.41 -9.31
N VAL A 45 -16.29 -4.48 -9.40
CA VAL A 45 -14.84 -4.47 -9.17
C VAL A 45 -14.12 -3.89 -10.39
N ALA A 46 -13.17 -2.99 -10.15
CA ALA A 46 -12.21 -2.52 -11.15
C ALA A 46 -10.86 -3.20 -10.98
N LYS A 47 -10.37 -3.29 -9.74
CA LYS A 47 -9.14 -4.03 -9.41
C LYS A 47 -9.11 -4.45 -7.95
N VAL A 48 -8.22 -5.38 -7.64
CA VAL A 48 -7.91 -5.81 -6.27
C VAL A 48 -6.44 -5.57 -5.98
N GLU A 49 -6.14 -4.94 -4.85
CA GLU A 49 -4.79 -4.75 -4.34
C GLU A 49 -4.60 -5.60 -3.09
N VAL A 50 -3.61 -6.48 -3.10
CA VAL A 50 -3.18 -7.24 -1.92
C VAL A 50 -1.78 -6.78 -1.56
N THR A 51 -1.65 -6.07 -0.45
CA THR A 51 -0.36 -5.59 0.06
C THR A 51 0.09 -6.53 1.18
N PRO A 52 1.28 -7.15 1.09
CA PRO A 52 1.79 -8.01 2.15
C PRO A 52 2.10 -7.21 3.43
N PRO A 53 2.24 -7.88 4.58
CA PRO A 53 2.76 -7.25 5.80
C PRO A 53 4.09 -6.52 5.54
N SER A 54 4.27 -5.37 6.17
CA SER A 54 5.47 -4.54 6.07
C SER A 54 5.78 -3.87 7.41
N GLY A 55 6.95 -3.23 7.53
CA GLY A 55 7.29 -2.44 8.72
C GLY A 55 6.26 -1.35 9.05
N ARG A 56 5.50 -0.89 8.05
CA ARG A 56 4.42 0.09 8.20
C ARG A 56 3.11 -0.52 8.71
N CYS A 57 2.80 -1.77 8.32
CA CYS A 57 1.56 -2.45 8.70
C CYS A 57 1.82 -3.94 8.89
N ARG A 58 1.62 -4.44 10.12
CA ARG A 58 1.90 -5.84 10.49
C ARG A 58 0.96 -6.87 9.85
N ARG A 59 -0.12 -6.43 9.22
CA ARG A 59 -1.14 -7.29 8.60
C ARG A 59 -1.14 -7.09 7.10
N ALA A 60 -1.51 -8.15 6.38
CA ALA A 60 -1.79 -8.05 4.95
C ALA A 60 -3.03 -7.15 4.73
N GLU A 61 -2.93 -6.20 3.82
CA GLU A 61 -4.03 -5.31 3.46
C GLU A 61 -4.66 -5.78 2.15
N ARG A 62 -5.98 -5.98 2.17
CA ARG A 62 -6.76 -6.39 1.00
C ARG A 62 -7.72 -5.26 0.65
N VAL A 63 -7.55 -4.65 -0.51
CA VAL A 63 -8.36 -3.51 -0.95
C VAL A 63 -9.01 -3.82 -2.27
N ILE A 64 -10.34 -3.79 -2.31
CA ILE A 64 -11.12 -3.82 -3.54
C ILE A 64 -11.36 -2.39 -3.97
N ILE A 65 -11.00 -2.07 -5.21
CA ILE A 65 -11.28 -0.78 -5.84
C ILE A 65 -12.43 -1.01 -6.81
N LYS A 66 -13.55 -0.33 -6.57
CA LYS A 66 -14.73 -0.43 -7.42
C LYS A 66 -14.57 0.45 -8.66
N LYS A 67 -15.35 0.16 -9.70
CA LYS A 67 -15.42 0.94 -10.96
C LYS A 67 -15.74 2.42 -10.74
N ASN A 68 -16.47 2.77 -9.69
CA ASN A 68 -16.74 4.15 -9.30
C ASN A 68 -15.60 4.82 -8.49
N GLY A 69 -14.43 4.16 -8.37
CA GLY A 69 -13.26 4.67 -7.64
C GLY A 69 -13.29 4.45 -6.12
N SER A 70 -14.42 4.02 -5.55
CA SER A 70 -14.50 3.76 -4.11
C SER A 70 -13.63 2.57 -3.69
N LYS A 71 -13.01 2.68 -2.51
CA LYS A 71 -12.08 1.70 -1.97
C LYS A 71 -12.72 0.98 -0.78
N VAL A 72 -12.68 -0.34 -0.78
CA VAL A 72 -13.22 -1.19 0.28
C VAL A 72 -12.11 -2.07 0.83
N CYS A 73 -11.78 -1.88 2.09
CA CYS A 73 -10.83 -2.71 2.82
C CYS A 73 -11.51 -3.98 3.34
N ILE A 74 -10.98 -5.14 3.00
CA ILE A 74 -11.56 -6.44 3.35
C ILE A 74 -10.90 -7.01 4.60
N SER A 75 -11.71 -7.43 5.58
CA SER A 75 -11.25 -8.02 6.84
C SER A 75 -10.59 -9.39 6.62
N SER A 76 -9.70 -9.79 7.53
CA SER A 76 -8.96 -11.07 7.46
C SER A 76 -9.82 -12.28 7.72
N ASP A 77 -10.98 -12.08 8.34
CA ASP A 77 -12.00 -13.08 8.57
C ASP A 77 -12.91 -13.35 7.35
N ALA A 78 -12.74 -12.60 6.25
CA ALA A 78 -13.57 -12.74 5.06
C ALA A 78 -13.24 -14.03 4.28
N GLY A 79 -13.80 -15.16 4.72
CA GLY A 79 -13.55 -16.48 4.14
C GLY A 79 -13.91 -16.63 2.66
N TRP A 80 -14.75 -15.74 2.12
CA TRP A 80 -15.10 -15.71 0.69
C TRP A 80 -14.01 -15.11 -0.20
N PHE A 81 -13.04 -14.38 0.36
CA PHE A 81 -12.08 -13.61 -0.41
C PHE A 81 -11.18 -14.46 -1.32
N PRO A 82 -10.65 -15.63 -0.90
CA PRO A 82 -9.86 -16.49 -1.79
C PRO A 82 -10.63 -16.96 -3.02
N GLU A 83 -11.87 -17.44 -2.83
CA GLU A 83 -12.72 -17.90 -3.94
C GLU A 83 -13.12 -16.73 -4.86
N PHE A 84 -13.29 -15.53 -4.29
CA PHE A 84 -13.59 -14.33 -5.05
C PHE A 84 -12.42 -13.88 -5.93
N LEU A 85 -11.17 -14.00 -5.46
CA LEU A 85 -10.00 -13.76 -6.31
C LEU A 85 -9.94 -14.75 -7.49
N ASN A 86 -10.22 -16.03 -7.23
CA ASN A 86 -10.25 -17.03 -8.30
C ASN A 86 -11.26 -16.67 -9.38
N LYS A 87 -12.47 -16.21 -8.98
CA LYS A 87 -13.52 -15.77 -9.92
C LYS A 87 -13.20 -14.50 -10.71
N LEU A 88 -12.24 -13.69 -10.27
CA LEU A 88 -11.80 -12.49 -11.00
C LEU A 88 -10.71 -12.78 -12.02
N ASN A 89 -9.96 -13.87 -11.83
CA ASN A 89 -8.85 -14.27 -12.69
C ASN A 89 -9.27 -15.28 -13.78
N GLN A 90 -10.55 -15.64 -13.82
CA GLN A 90 -11.18 -16.45 -14.86
C GLN A 90 -11.83 -15.53 -15.89
#